data_AF-A0A7Y2L378-F1
#
_entry.id   AF-A0A7Y2L378-F1
#
_cell.length_a   1.000
_cell.length_b   1.000
_cell.length_c   1.000
_cell.angle_alpha   90.00
_cell.angle_beta   90.00
_cell.angle_gamma   90.00
#
_symmetry.space_group_name_H-M   'P 1'
#
loop_
_entity.id
_entity.type
_entity.pdbx_description
1 polymer ?
#
loop_
_entity_poly.entity_id
_entity_poly.type
_entity_poly.pdbx_seq_one_letter_code
_entity_poly.pdbx_strand_id
1 'polypeptide(L)' 'VETEVTLTPGKHTLQLELGDKNHVPFEPAVVSKKITVNVK' A
#
# COMPACT_ATOMS: atom_id res chain seq x y z
N VAL A 1 0.23 13.68 -0.78
CA VAL A 1 0.89 13.17 -2.00
C VAL A 1 0.11 11.94 -2.44
N GLU A 2 -0.13 11.81 -3.74
CA GLU A 2 -0.74 10.62 -4.35
C GLU A 2 0.25 10.01 -5.34
N THR A 3 0.03 8.75 -5.70
CA THR A 3 0.81 8.06 -6.73
C THR A 3 -0.13 7.18 -7.53
N GLU A 4 0.17 7.02 -8.82
CA GLU A 4 -0.60 6.18 -9.72
C GLU A 4 0.23 4.95 -10.12
N VAL A 5 -0.42 3.79 -10.13
CA VAL A 5 0.21 2.52 -10.50
C VAL A 5 -0.71 1.80 -11.46
N THR A 6 -0.21 1.51 -12.66
CA THR A 6 -0.91 0.67 -13.65
C THR A 6 -0.69 -0.80 -13.33
N LEU A 7 -1.79 -1.55 -13.19
CA LEU A 7 -1.77 -2.98 -12.90
C LEU A 7 -2.17 -3.78 -14.13
N THR A 8 -1.55 -4.94 -14.31
CA THR A 8 -1.98 -5.92 -15.32
C THR A 8 -3.27 -6.64 -14.87
N PRO A 9 -4.05 -7.21 -15.79
CA PRO A 9 -5.18 -8.08 -15.44
C PRO A 9 -4.75 -9.21 -14.49
N GLY A 10 -5.55 -9.46 -13.46
CA GLY A 10 -5.26 -10.47 -12.43
C GLY A 10 -5.58 -10.03 -11.01
N LYS A 11 -5.22 -10.88 -10.05
CA LYS A 11 -5.43 -10.67 -8.61
C LYS A 11 -4.20 -10.02 -7.98
N HIS A 12 -4.41 -8.87 -7.34
CA HIS A 12 -3.38 -8.07 -6.66
C HIS A 12 -3.79 -7.79 -5.21
N THR A 13 -2.82 -7.39 -4.38
CA THR A 13 -3.09 -6.92 -3.01
C THR A 13 -2.46 -5.56 -2.76
N LEU A 14 -3.14 -4.70 -2.02
CA LEU A 14 -2.62 -3.41 -1.58
C LEU A 14 -2.60 -3.35 -0.04
N GLN A 15 -1.52 -2.79 0.50
CA GLN A 15 -1.36 -2.47 1.91
C GLN A 15 -0.56 -1.17 2.03
N LEU A 16 -0.96 -0.31 2.95
CA LEU A 16 -0.25 0.93 3.26
C LEU A 16 0.51 0.76 4.59
N GLU A 17 1.74 1.27 4.63
CA GLU A 17 2.54 1.43 5.84
C GLU A 17 2.69 2.92 6.15
N LEU A 18 2.47 3.30 7.41
CA LEU A 18 2.58 4.68 7.84
C LEU A 18 4.04 4.98 8.20
N GLY A 19 4.63 5.95 7.50
CA GLY A 19 5.93 6.53 7.82
C GLY A 19 5.80 7.91 8.47
N ASP A 20 6.87 8.35 9.13
CA ASP A 20 7.00 9.71 9.65
C ASP A 20 7.34 10.74 8.53
N LYS A 21 7.68 11.98 8.92
CA LYS A 21 8.02 13.05 7.97
C LYS A 21 9.25 12.75 7.09
N ASN A 22 10.10 11.82 7.50
CA ASN A 22 11.29 11.39 6.77
C ASN A 22 11.04 10.09 5.98
N HIS A 23 9.78 9.63 5.91
CA HIS A 23 9.38 8.34 5.33
C HIS A 23 9.98 7.12 6.04
N VAL A 24 10.29 7.24 7.34
CA VAL A 24 10.76 6.13 8.15
C VAL A 24 9.55 5.46 8.82
N PRO A 25 9.39 4.12 8.72
CA PRO A 25 8.34 3.39 9.43
C PRO A 25 8.43 3.59 10.94
N PHE A 26 7.28 3.58 11.62
CA PHE A 26 7.23 3.56 13.09
C PHE A 26 7.64 2.20 13.66
N GLU A 27 8.07 2.18 14.93
CA GLU A 27 8.33 0.96 15.70
C GLU A 27 7.42 0.90 16.94
N PRO A 28 6.44 -0.03 17.01
CA PRO A 28 6.12 -1.04 15.99
C PRO A 28 5.47 -0.42 14.73
N ALA A 29 5.60 -1.11 13.59
CA ALA A 29 5.04 -0.66 12.32
C ALA A 29 3.52 -0.50 12.37
N VAL A 30 3.03 0.64 11.88
CA VAL A 30 1.60 0.94 11.77
C VAL A 30 1.17 0.70 10.33
N VAL A 31 0.42 -0.38 10.10
CA VAL A 31 0.02 -0.82 8.77
C VAL A 31 -1.50 -0.88 8.61
N SER A 32 -2.00 -0.62 7.40
CA SER A 32 -3.41 -0.80 7.07
C SER A 32 -3.78 -2.28 6.98
N LYS A 33 -5.08 -2.57 6.96
CA LYS A 33 -5.56 -3.88 6.51
C LYS A 33 -5.17 -4.09 5.04
N LYS A 34 -4.83 -5.33 4.69
CA LYS A 34 -4.64 -5.74 3.29
C LYS A 34 -5.98 -5.75 2.58
N ILE A 35 -6.03 -5.21 1.37
CA ILE A 35 -7.16 -5.36 0.46
C ILE A 35 -6.76 -6.16 -0.77
N THR A 36 -7.73 -6.81 -1.42
CA THR A 36 -7.53 -7.50 -2.70
C THR A 36 -8.19 -6.71 -3.80
N VAL A 37 -7.49 -6.55 -4.91
CA VAL A 37 -7.97 -5.90 -6.13
C VAL A 37 -7.88 -6.90 -7.27
N ASN A 38 -9.00 -7.15 -7.96
CA ASN A 38 -9.03 -7.98 -9.16
C ASN A 38 -9.20 -7.07 -10.37
N VAL A 39 -8.17 -6.99 -11.22
CA VAL A 39 -8.16 -6.21 -12.46
C VAL A 39 -8.60 -7.13 -13.59
N LYS A 40 -9.55 -6.66 -14.41
CA LYS A 40 -10.07 -7.40 -15.58
C LYS A 40 -9.29 -7.06 -16.83
#